data_AF-A0A535EY07-F1
#
_entry.id   AF-A0A535EY07-F1
#
_cell.length_a   1.000
_cell.length_b   1.000
_cell.length_c   1.000
_cell.angle_alpha   90.00
_cell.angle_beta   90.00
_cell.angle_gamma   90.00
#
_symmetry.space_group_name_H-M   'P 1'
#
loop_
_entity.id
_entity.type
_entity.pdbx_description
1 polymer ?
#
loop_
_entity_poly.entity_id
_entity_poly.type
_entity_poly.pdbx_seq_one_letter_code
_entity_poly.pdbx_strand_id
1 'polypeptide(L)'
;MPGDDAGTYARPSHPHAADALHLISQSRLHAGFLLALVAIPLVWLLINRTTVGFRLRAVGYNPGAARAAGISVATTTVLAMGISGALAATAGIVQTLGIQHVMTPAVASGYGFDAIAVALLARSNPWAILPAAMLFGALHNGASFMQLQTQVSSDLISIVQASVIVFIAAPAIIRWLLRLREGQVAKVAITEREAISSV
;
A
#
# COMPACT_ATOMS: atom_id res chain seq x y z
N MET A 1 -33.55 18.03 41.35
CA MET A 1 -33.57 18.58 39.98
C MET A 1 -33.37 17.41 39.03
N PRO A 2 -34.25 17.21 38.02
CA PRO A 2 -34.08 16.21 36.97
C PRO A 2 -33.38 16.84 35.75
N GLY A 3 -32.31 16.23 35.22
CA GLY A 3 -31.70 16.72 33.96
C GLY A 3 -30.32 16.17 33.59
N ASP A 4 -30.00 14.92 33.91
CA ASP A 4 -28.70 14.28 33.62
C ASP A 4 -28.83 12.97 32.83
N ASP A 5 -29.86 12.87 31.99
CA ASP A 5 -30.09 11.85 30.97
C ASP A 5 -29.53 12.24 29.58
N ALA A 6 -28.40 12.95 29.53
CA ALA A 6 -27.68 13.24 28.29
C ALA A 6 -26.34 12.51 28.25
N GLY A 7 -26.35 11.31 27.65
CA GLY A 7 -25.13 10.72 27.09
C GLY A 7 -24.40 9.75 27.99
N THR A 8 -25.16 8.84 28.61
CA THR A 8 -24.77 7.42 28.71
C THR A 8 -24.40 6.91 27.31
N TYR A 9 -23.24 7.34 26.80
CA TYR A 9 -22.51 6.66 25.74
C TYR A 9 -22.04 5.37 26.36
N ALA A 10 -23.00 4.44 26.42
CA ALA A 10 -22.82 3.05 26.73
C ALA A 10 -21.56 2.60 26.00
N ARG A 11 -20.45 2.48 26.75
CA ARG A 11 -19.42 1.52 26.40
C ARG A 11 -20.20 0.21 26.32
N PRO A 12 -20.32 -0.43 25.15
CA PRO A 12 -20.87 -1.77 25.10
C PRO A 12 -19.88 -2.62 25.89
N SER A 13 -20.20 -2.89 27.15
CA SER A 13 -19.51 -3.83 28.02
C SER A 13 -19.99 -5.24 27.68
N HIS A 14 -19.97 -5.57 26.38
CA HIS A 14 -20.11 -6.93 25.95
C HIS A 14 -18.72 -7.56 25.98
N PRO A 15 -18.45 -8.52 26.90
CA PRO A 15 -17.41 -9.48 26.63
C PRO A 15 -17.83 -10.24 25.36
N HIS A 16 -16.87 -10.88 24.69
CA HIS A 16 -17.05 -11.80 23.54
C HIS A 16 -16.62 -11.23 22.18
N ALA A 17 -15.31 -11.27 21.94
CA ALA A 17 -14.60 -11.47 20.66
C ALA A 17 -13.14 -10.98 20.77
N ALA A 18 -12.90 -10.00 21.65
CA ALA A 18 -11.59 -9.37 21.86
C ALA A 18 -10.52 -10.34 22.40
N ASP A 19 -10.91 -11.29 23.26
CA ASP A 19 -9.96 -12.24 23.87
C ASP A 19 -9.46 -13.31 22.89
N ALA A 20 -10.19 -13.59 21.81
CA ALA A 20 -9.77 -14.58 20.81
C ALA A 20 -8.63 -14.06 19.90
N LEU A 21 -8.35 -12.75 19.91
CA LEU A 21 -7.32 -12.12 19.09
C LEU A 21 -6.01 -11.83 19.86
N HIS A 22 -6.03 -11.98 21.19
CA HIS A 22 -4.85 -11.85 22.05
C HIS A 22 -4.17 -13.20 22.23
N LEU A 23 -3.29 -13.58 21.30
CA LEU A 23 -2.46 -14.78 21.45
C LEU A 23 -1.41 -14.65 22.57
N ILE A 24 -1.12 -13.43 23.06
CA ILE A 24 -0.21 -13.19 24.19
C ILE A 24 -0.75 -12.04 25.06
N SER A 25 -1.16 -12.38 26.27
CA SER A 25 -1.79 -11.57 27.33
C SER A 25 -1.06 -10.27 27.76
N GLN A 26 0.07 -9.89 27.15
CA GLN A 26 0.89 -8.73 27.55
C GLN A 26 1.54 -7.97 26.37
N SER A 27 1.33 -8.38 25.12
CA SER A 27 1.98 -7.76 23.96
C SER A 27 0.97 -7.09 23.04
N ARG A 28 1.24 -5.86 22.59
CA ARG A 28 0.46 -5.15 21.54
C ARG A 28 0.54 -5.83 20.15
N LEU A 29 0.94 -7.09 20.09
CA LEU A 29 1.03 -7.88 18.87
C LEU A 29 -0.37 -8.39 18.53
N HIS A 30 -1.04 -7.65 17.66
CA HIS A 30 -2.37 -7.97 17.18
C HIS A 30 -2.29 -8.99 16.03
N ALA A 31 -3.35 -9.76 15.84
CA ALA A 31 -3.49 -10.67 14.69
C ALA A 31 -3.33 -9.98 13.32
N GLY A 32 -3.42 -8.65 13.27
CA GLY A 32 -3.10 -7.85 12.08
C GLY A 32 -1.68 -8.03 11.56
N PHE A 33 -0.69 -8.18 12.45
CA PHE A 33 0.69 -8.42 12.03
C PHE A 33 0.84 -9.82 11.41
N LEU A 34 0.20 -10.83 12.02
CA LEU A 34 0.17 -12.19 11.48
C LEU A 34 -0.55 -12.24 10.13
N LEU A 35 -1.67 -11.54 10.01
CA LEU A 35 -2.42 -11.40 8.76
C LEU A 35 -1.59 -10.73 7.67
N ALA A 36 -0.85 -9.66 8.00
CA ALA A 36 0.07 -9.03 7.06
C ALA A 36 1.18 -9.98 6.59
N LEU A 37 1.74 -10.78 7.51
CA LEU A 37 2.78 -11.77 7.20
C LEU A 37 2.27 -12.89 6.28
N VAL A 38 0.98 -13.23 6.36
CA VAL A 38 0.32 -14.18 5.44
C VAL A 38 -0.08 -13.51 4.12
N ALA A 39 -0.51 -12.24 4.17
CA ALA A 39 -0.95 -11.50 2.99
C ALA A 39 0.19 -11.27 1.99
N ILE A 40 1.41 -10.98 2.45
CA ILE A 40 2.58 -10.79 1.59
C ILE A 40 2.86 -11.99 0.66
N PRO A 41 3.08 -13.22 1.18
CA PRO A 41 3.31 -14.38 0.34
C PRO A 41 2.08 -14.76 -0.49
N LEU A 42 0.86 -14.50 0.00
CA LEU A 42 -0.37 -14.73 -0.77
C LEU A 42 -0.45 -13.82 -2.00
N VAL A 43 -0.20 -12.52 -1.83
CA VAL A 43 -0.16 -11.55 -2.94
C VAL A 43 1.01 -11.87 -3.88
N TRP A 44 2.17 -12.24 -3.34
CA TRP A 44 3.30 -12.67 -4.15
C TRP A 44 2.96 -13.89 -5.00
N LEU A 45 2.30 -14.90 -4.43
CA LEU A 45 1.85 -16.09 -5.13
C LEU A 45 0.80 -15.75 -6.19
N LEU A 46 -0.18 -14.92 -5.83
CA LEU A 46 -1.23 -14.44 -6.72
C LEU A 46 -0.63 -13.75 -7.95
N ILE A 47 0.32 -12.84 -7.74
CA ILE A 47 0.96 -12.11 -8.83
C ILE A 47 1.88 -13.04 -9.64
N ASN A 48 2.74 -13.84 -8.99
CA ASN A 48 3.82 -14.55 -9.70
C ASN A 48 3.46 -15.95 -10.20
N ARG A 49 2.52 -16.65 -9.58
CA ARG A 49 2.19 -18.03 -9.95
C ARG A 49 0.83 -18.20 -10.63
N THR A 50 -0.06 -17.20 -10.63
CA THR A 50 -1.41 -17.35 -11.22
C THR A 50 -1.54 -16.71 -12.60
N THR A 51 -2.49 -17.22 -13.38
CA THR A 51 -2.88 -16.65 -14.69
C THR A 51 -3.49 -15.24 -14.55
N VAL A 52 -4.17 -14.97 -13.44
CA VAL A 52 -4.68 -13.65 -13.08
C VAL A 52 -3.52 -12.66 -12.93
N GLY A 53 -2.48 -13.04 -12.19
CA GLY A 53 -1.27 -12.23 -12.01
C GLY A 53 -0.55 -11.90 -13.33
N PHE A 54 -0.50 -12.86 -14.26
CA PHE A 54 0.03 -12.63 -15.60
C PHE A 54 -0.78 -11.57 -16.37
N ARG A 55 -2.12 -11.69 -16.37
CA ARG A 55 -3.01 -10.73 -17.03
C ARG A 55 -2.87 -9.33 -16.42
N LEU A 56 -2.80 -9.23 -15.10
CA LEU A 56 -2.61 -7.97 -14.38
C LEU A 56 -1.31 -7.27 -14.79
N ARG A 57 -0.18 -8.01 -14.83
CA ARG A 57 1.10 -7.44 -15.28
C ARG A 57 1.05 -7.05 -16.76
N ALA A 58 0.52 -7.90 -17.62
CA ALA A 58 0.44 -7.62 -19.05
C ALA A 58 -0.34 -6.33 -19.34
N VAL A 59 -1.50 -6.16 -18.70
CA VAL A 59 -2.32 -4.94 -18.80
C VAL A 59 -1.61 -3.73 -18.19
N GLY A 60 -0.90 -3.91 -17.07
CA GLY A 60 -0.14 -2.85 -16.41
C GLY A 60 1.06 -2.33 -17.22
N TYR A 61 1.74 -3.18 -17.98
CA TYR A 61 2.84 -2.76 -18.85
C TYR A 61 2.35 -2.09 -20.13
N ASN A 62 1.38 -2.70 -20.83
CA ASN A 62 0.83 -2.12 -22.05
C ASN A 62 -0.60 -2.65 -22.32
N PRO A 63 -1.65 -1.85 -22.09
CA PRO A 63 -3.03 -2.27 -22.32
C PRO A 63 -3.37 -2.43 -23.80
N GLY A 64 -2.62 -1.81 -24.71
CA GLY A 64 -2.76 -2.00 -26.16
C GLY A 64 -2.26 -3.39 -26.59
N ALA A 65 -1.06 -3.76 -26.16
CA ALA A 65 -0.49 -5.09 -26.43
C ALA A 65 -1.30 -6.21 -25.77
N ALA A 66 -1.81 -5.98 -24.56
CA ALA A 66 -2.67 -6.95 -23.87
C ALA A 66 -3.97 -7.24 -24.65
N ARG A 67 -4.60 -6.22 -25.24
CA ARG A 67 -5.78 -6.42 -26.11
C ARG A 67 -5.45 -7.20 -27.37
N ALA A 68 -4.31 -6.92 -28.00
CA ALA A 68 -3.85 -7.67 -29.17
C ALA A 68 -3.60 -9.15 -28.84
N ALA A 69 -3.17 -9.46 -27.62
CA ALA A 69 -3.01 -10.82 -27.10
C ALA A 69 -4.31 -11.49 -26.62
N GLY A 70 -5.48 -10.87 -26.84
CA GLY A 70 -6.78 -11.41 -26.46
C GLY A 70 -7.15 -11.24 -24.98
N ILE A 71 -6.43 -10.42 -24.22
CA ILE A 71 -6.74 -10.14 -22.80
C ILE A 71 -7.75 -9.00 -22.72
N SER A 72 -8.89 -9.24 -22.08
CA SER A 72 -9.88 -8.20 -21.77
C SER A 72 -9.32 -7.24 -20.70
N VAL A 73 -8.92 -6.04 -21.12
CA VAL A 73 -8.40 -4.99 -20.22
C VAL A 73 -9.44 -4.61 -19.17
N ALA A 74 -10.69 -4.36 -19.57
CA ALA A 74 -11.76 -3.95 -18.66
C ALA A 74 -11.98 -4.94 -17.51
N THR A 75 -12.16 -6.23 -17.81
CA THR A 75 -12.34 -7.27 -16.80
C THR A 75 -11.12 -7.42 -15.89
N THR A 76 -9.92 -7.30 -16.46
CA THR A 76 -8.67 -7.38 -15.69
C THR A 76 -8.54 -6.20 -14.74
N THR A 77 -8.94 -5.00 -15.16
CA THR A 77 -8.97 -3.80 -14.31
C THR A 77 -10.01 -3.93 -13.19
N VAL A 78 -11.23 -4.37 -13.49
CA VAL A 78 -12.27 -4.58 -12.47
C VAL A 78 -11.83 -5.64 -11.44
N LEU A 79 -11.21 -6.72 -11.91
CA LEU A 79 -10.64 -7.74 -11.04
C LEU A 79 -9.52 -7.17 -10.16
N ALA A 80 -8.65 -6.32 -10.71
CA ALA A 80 -7.60 -5.64 -9.94
C ALA A 80 -8.20 -4.78 -8.82
N MET A 81 -9.23 -3.99 -9.14
CA MET A 81 -9.94 -3.14 -8.18
C MET A 81 -10.66 -3.95 -7.10
N GLY A 82 -11.25 -5.09 -7.47
CA GLY A 82 -11.89 -6.00 -6.51
C GLY A 82 -10.88 -6.61 -5.52
N ILE A 83 -9.72 -7.07 -6.03
CA ILE A 83 -8.66 -7.64 -5.18
C ILE A 83 -8.05 -6.57 -4.27
N SER A 84 -7.76 -5.37 -4.79
CA SER A 84 -7.21 -4.28 -3.96
C SER A 84 -8.22 -3.80 -2.93
N GLY A 85 -9.50 -3.70 -3.29
CA GLY A 85 -10.58 -3.36 -2.38
C GLY A 85 -10.74 -4.37 -1.24
N ALA A 86 -10.68 -5.67 -1.55
CA ALA A 86 -10.72 -6.72 -0.54
C ALA A 86 -9.54 -6.63 0.44
N LEU A 87 -8.32 -6.42 -0.05
CA LEU A 87 -7.13 -6.24 0.79
C LEU A 87 -7.23 -4.98 1.66
N ALA A 88 -7.65 -3.85 1.07
CA ALA A 88 -7.83 -2.59 1.80
C ALA A 88 -8.92 -2.71 2.88
N ALA A 89 -10.04 -3.39 2.58
CA ALA A 89 -11.09 -3.66 3.56
C ALA A 89 -10.57 -4.50 4.72
N THR A 90 -9.79 -5.56 4.47
CA THR A 90 -9.20 -6.37 5.55
C THR A 90 -8.26 -5.56 6.44
N ALA A 91 -7.46 -4.67 5.85
CA ALA A 91 -6.58 -3.79 6.61
C ALA A 91 -7.37 -2.82 7.52
N GLY A 92 -8.45 -2.22 6.99
CA GLY A 92 -9.34 -1.35 7.77
C GLY A 92 -10.02 -2.08 8.92
N ILE A 93 -10.60 -3.27 8.65
CA ILE A 93 -11.25 -4.12 9.66
C ILE A 93 -10.29 -4.46 10.80
N VAL A 94 -9.07 -4.89 10.46
CA VAL A 94 -8.02 -5.21 11.44
C VAL A 94 -7.65 -3.99 12.30
N GLN A 95 -7.54 -2.82 11.68
CA GLN A 95 -7.15 -1.60 12.38
C GLN A 95 -8.24 -1.11 13.35
N THR A 96 -9.50 -1.12 12.90
CA THR A 96 -10.64 -0.65 13.69
C THR A 96 -11.00 -1.63 14.80
N LEU A 97 -11.09 -2.93 14.53
CA LEU A 97 -11.46 -3.93 15.53
C LEU A 97 -10.30 -4.34 16.45
N GLY A 98 -9.06 -4.25 15.96
CA GLY A 98 -7.88 -4.68 16.73
C GLY A 98 -7.35 -3.59 17.65
N ILE A 99 -7.03 -2.41 17.10
CA ILE A 99 -6.23 -1.41 17.84
C ILE A 99 -7.11 -0.30 18.39
N GLN A 100 -7.80 0.44 17.51
CA GLN A 100 -8.39 1.71 17.89
C GLN A 100 -9.79 1.56 18.48
N HIS A 101 -10.52 0.50 18.16
CA HIS A 101 -11.92 0.25 18.58
C HIS A 101 -12.91 1.39 18.23
N VAL A 102 -12.44 2.43 17.55
CA VAL A 102 -13.16 3.59 17.05
C VAL A 102 -12.55 3.98 15.70
N MET A 103 -13.35 4.60 14.83
CA MET A 103 -12.87 5.10 13.55
C MET A 103 -12.21 6.47 13.76
N THR A 104 -10.88 6.53 13.68
CA THR A 104 -10.15 7.80 13.77
C THR A 104 -9.87 8.40 12.38
N PRO A 105 -9.65 9.72 12.26
CA PRO A 105 -9.27 10.35 10.98
C PRO A 105 -8.03 9.74 10.33
N ALA A 106 -7.11 9.20 11.13
CA ALA A 106 -5.91 8.52 10.63
C ALA A 106 -6.26 7.24 9.83
N VAL A 107 -7.31 6.53 10.21
CA VAL A 107 -7.82 5.35 9.47
C VAL A 107 -8.59 5.78 8.22
N ALA A 108 -9.34 6.88 8.31
CA ALA A 108 -10.14 7.38 7.20
C ALA A 108 -9.27 7.91 6.04
N SER A 109 -8.13 8.56 6.32
CA SER A 109 -7.34 9.20 5.26
C SER A 109 -5.81 9.10 5.40
N GLY A 110 -5.28 8.81 6.60
CA GLY A 110 -3.83 8.83 6.86
C GLY A 110 -3.09 7.58 6.34
N TYR A 111 -3.44 6.40 6.84
CA TYR A 111 -2.69 5.17 6.52
C TYR A 111 -2.72 4.79 5.03
N GLY A 112 -3.78 5.18 4.30
CA GLY A 112 -3.85 4.99 2.85
C GLY A 112 -2.82 5.83 2.09
N PHE A 113 -2.58 7.08 2.52
CA PHE A 113 -1.58 7.95 1.93
C PHE A 113 -0.16 7.40 2.18
N ASP A 114 0.13 6.97 3.40
CA ASP A 114 1.41 6.35 3.75
C ASP A 114 1.65 5.04 2.99
N ALA A 115 0.60 4.26 2.75
CA ALA A 115 0.69 3.02 1.98
C ALA A 115 1.14 3.26 0.53
N ILE A 116 0.77 4.39 -0.09
CA ILE A 116 1.25 4.77 -1.42
C ILE A 116 2.77 4.98 -1.39
N ALA A 117 3.26 5.73 -0.38
CA ALA A 117 4.68 5.97 -0.18
C ALA A 117 5.47 4.67 0.00
N VAL A 118 4.97 3.78 0.86
CA VAL A 118 5.57 2.47 1.12
C VAL A 118 5.60 1.61 -0.16
N ALA A 119 4.54 1.61 -0.96
CA ALA A 119 4.48 0.87 -2.22
C ALA A 119 5.49 1.39 -3.25
N LEU A 120 5.67 2.71 -3.32
CA LEU A 120 6.69 3.35 -4.17
C LEU A 120 8.10 3.00 -3.70
N LEU A 121 8.37 3.06 -2.39
CA LEU A 121 9.66 2.66 -1.80
C LEU A 121 10.00 1.20 -2.13
N ALA A 122 8.99 0.32 -2.01
CA ALA A 122 9.12 -1.10 -2.32
C ALA A 122 9.16 -1.40 -3.84
N ARG A 123 9.01 -0.40 -4.72
CA ARG A 123 8.99 -0.54 -6.19
C ARG A 123 8.02 -1.62 -6.67
N SER A 124 6.83 -1.70 -6.06
CA SER A 124 5.82 -2.74 -6.35
C SER A 124 6.29 -4.20 -6.17
N ASN A 125 7.39 -4.44 -5.43
CA ASN A 125 7.82 -5.79 -5.08
C ASN A 125 7.18 -6.21 -3.74
N PRO A 126 6.35 -7.27 -3.71
CA PRO A 126 5.66 -7.69 -2.50
C PRO A 126 6.59 -7.96 -1.30
N TRP A 127 7.79 -8.51 -1.53
CA TRP A 127 8.74 -8.80 -0.46
C TRP A 127 9.41 -7.55 0.11
N ALA A 128 9.61 -6.52 -0.72
CA ALA A 128 10.21 -5.26 -0.29
C ALA A 128 9.23 -4.38 0.52
N ILE A 129 7.92 -4.70 0.50
CA ILE A 129 6.90 -3.99 1.29
C ILE A 129 7.15 -4.18 2.79
N LEU A 130 7.59 -5.35 3.23
CA LEU A 130 7.79 -5.65 4.65
C LEU A 130 8.79 -4.68 5.33
N PRO A 131 10.05 -4.55 4.86
CA PRO A 131 10.99 -3.61 5.47
C PRO A 131 10.57 -2.15 5.27
N ALA A 132 9.94 -1.80 4.14
CA ALA A 132 9.47 -0.45 3.87
C ALA A 132 8.34 -0.02 4.83
N ALA A 133 7.36 -0.91 5.07
CA ALA A 133 6.28 -0.68 6.02
C ALA A 133 6.81 -0.63 7.46
N MET A 134 7.80 -1.47 7.79
CA MET A 134 8.43 -1.46 9.12
C MET A 134 9.15 -0.14 9.40
N LEU A 135 9.84 0.44 8.40
CA LEU A 135 10.45 1.76 8.50
C LEU A 135 9.40 2.85 8.78
N PHE A 136 8.34 2.92 7.97
CA PHE A 136 7.29 3.92 8.13
C PHE A 136 6.54 3.75 9.46
N GLY A 137 6.26 2.51 9.86
CA GLY A 137 5.68 2.19 11.16
C GLY A 137 6.57 2.58 12.33
N ALA A 138 7.89 2.35 12.25
CA ALA A 138 8.85 2.76 13.27
C ALA A 138 8.93 4.28 13.39
N LEU A 139 8.97 5.01 12.28
CA LEU A 139 8.95 6.47 12.26
C LEU A 139 7.66 7.03 12.90
N HIS A 140 6.51 6.46 12.54
CA HIS A 140 5.22 6.90 13.07
C HIS A 140 5.10 6.62 14.59
N ASN A 141 5.47 5.43 15.06
CA ASN A 141 5.45 5.13 16.49
C ASN A 141 6.50 5.93 17.27
N GLY A 142 7.67 6.17 16.67
CA GLY A 142 8.69 7.06 17.22
C GLY A 142 8.18 8.49 17.40
N ALA A 143 7.41 9.00 16.44
CA ALA A 143 6.73 10.29 16.53
C ALA A 143 5.85 10.38 17.78
N SER A 144 4.96 9.41 17.95
CA SER A 144 4.04 9.36 19.08
C SER A 144 4.79 9.28 20.42
N PHE A 145 5.88 8.52 20.47
CA PHE A 145 6.70 8.42 21.68
C PHE A 145 7.41 9.74 22.02
N MET A 146 7.99 10.41 21.02
CA MET A 146 8.64 11.72 21.21
C MET A 146 7.65 12.81 21.60
N GLN A 147 6.44 12.80 21.03
CA GLN A 147 5.39 13.76 21.39
C GLN A 147 5.00 13.65 22.87
N LEU A 148 4.96 12.43 23.41
CA LEU A 148 4.66 12.17 24.81
C LEU A 148 5.78 12.62 25.77
N GLN A 149 7.05 12.51 25.36
CA GLN A 149 8.19 12.75 26.24
C GLN A 149 8.78 14.16 26.15
N THR A 150 8.90 14.72 24.94
CA THR A 150 9.65 15.96 24.67
C THR A 150 8.80 17.07 24.08
N GLN A 151 7.47 16.91 23.99
CA GLN A 151 6.52 17.88 23.41
C GLN A 151 6.83 18.25 21.94
N VAL A 152 7.58 17.39 21.25
CA VAL A 152 7.88 17.57 19.82
C VAL A 152 6.65 17.18 19.00
N SER A 153 6.19 18.07 18.12
CA SER A 153 5.03 17.78 17.25
C SER A 153 5.30 16.63 16.28
N SER A 154 4.29 15.80 16.04
CA SER A 154 4.29 14.75 15.02
C SER A 154 4.49 15.27 13.59
N ASP A 155 4.33 16.58 13.37
CA ASP A 155 4.53 17.23 12.07
C ASP A 155 5.97 17.07 11.56
N LEU A 156 6.96 17.03 12.46
CA LEU A 156 8.36 16.83 12.05
C LEU A 156 8.56 15.47 11.36
N ILE A 157 7.90 14.42 11.85
CA ILE A 157 8.00 13.09 11.22
C ILE A 157 7.28 13.08 9.88
N SER A 158 6.16 13.80 9.75
CA SER A 158 5.46 13.95 8.47
C SER A 158 6.35 14.61 7.41
N ILE A 159 7.15 15.62 7.80
CA ILE A 159 8.13 16.26 6.91
C ILE A 159 9.23 15.28 6.50
N VAL A 160 9.73 14.47 7.44
CA VAL A 160 10.75 13.44 7.16
C VAL A 160 10.20 12.39 6.19
N GLN A 161 9.00 11.87 6.43
CA GLN A 161 8.34 10.92 5.53
C GLN A 161 8.09 11.52 4.14
N ALA A 162 7.62 12.76 4.06
CA ALA A 162 7.47 13.49 2.80
C ALA A 162 8.80 13.63 2.04
N SER A 163 9.89 13.93 2.74
CA SER A 163 11.22 14.01 2.14
C SER A 163 11.66 12.67 1.57
N VAL A 164 11.41 11.57 2.29
CA VAL A 164 11.67 10.20 1.79
C VAL A 164 10.90 9.93 0.50
N ILE A 165 9.62 10.29 0.44
CA ILE A 165 8.79 10.15 -0.78
C ILE A 165 9.39 10.91 -1.95
N VAL A 166 9.81 12.16 -1.72
CA VAL A 166 10.45 13.00 -2.75
C VAL A 166 11.73 12.34 -3.26
N PHE A 167 12.58 11.80 -2.38
CA PHE A 167 13.80 11.12 -2.78
C PHE A 167 13.54 9.83 -3.59
N ILE A 168 12.51 9.06 -3.23
CA ILE A 168 12.13 7.85 -3.99
C ILE A 168 11.60 8.23 -5.38
N ALA A 169 10.84 9.33 -5.47
CA ALA A 169 10.26 9.81 -6.73
C ALA A 169 11.27 10.56 -7.61
N ALA A 170 12.34 11.11 -7.02
CA ALA A 170 13.31 11.95 -7.71
C ALA A 170 13.84 11.35 -9.03
N PRO A 171 14.25 10.07 -9.12
CA PRO A 171 14.71 9.50 -10.38
C PRO A 171 13.64 9.50 -11.48
N ALA A 172 12.37 9.29 -11.11
CA ALA A 172 11.27 9.35 -12.06
C ALA A 172 10.99 10.79 -12.53
N ILE A 173 11.02 11.74 -11.59
CA ILE A 173 10.85 13.17 -11.87
C ILE A 173 11.97 13.70 -12.76
N ILE A 174 13.22 13.34 -12.48
CA ILE A 174 14.38 13.75 -13.28
C ILE A 174 14.27 13.22 -14.71
N ARG A 175 13.94 11.94 -14.90
CA ARG A 175 13.73 11.36 -16.24
C ARG A 175 12.61 12.05 -17.01
N TRP A 176 11.52 12.38 -16.32
CA TRP A 176 10.39 13.10 -16.90
C TRP A 176 10.76 14.54 -17.29
N LEU A 177 11.43 15.28 -16.41
CA LEU A 177 11.84 16.66 -16.63
C LEU A 177 12.87 16.79 -17.77
N LEU A 178 13.87 15.91 -17.77
CA LEU A 178 14.92 15.89 -18.80
C LEU A 178 14.46 15.29 -20.13
N ARG A 179 13.17 14.90 -20.26
CA ARG A 179 12.59 14.29 -21.46
C ARG A 179 13.53 13.25 -22.09
N LEU A 180 14.13 12.39 -21.28
CA LEU A 180 14.93 11.27 -21.77
C LEU A 180 13.96 10.31 -22.47
N ARG A 181 13.80 10.55 -23.77
CA ARG A 181 12.81 9.91 -24.63
C ARG A 181 13.36 8.54 -24.99
N GLU A 182 13.01 7.51 -24.20
CA GLU A 182 13.28 6.09 -24.51
C GLU A 182 12.51 5.59 -25.76
N GLY A 183 12.06 6.49 -26.64
CA GLY A 183 11.36 6.19 -27.89
C GLY A 183 12.23 6.21 -29.14
N GLN A 184 13.57 6.18 -29.04
CA GLN A 184 14.46 6.24 -30.22
C GLN A 184 15.31 4.98 -30.44
N VAL A 185 15.64 4.20 -29.41
CA VAL A 185 16.52 3.02 -29.59
C VAL A 185 15.83 1.89 -30.36
N ALA A 186 14.51 1.69 -30.18
CA ALA A 186 13.76 0.68 -30.92
C ALA A 186 13.44 1.08 -32.37
N LYS A 187 13.39 2.37 -32.71
CA LYS A 187 13.10 2.82 -34.09
C LYS A 187 14.33 2.75 -34.99
N VAL A 188 15.52 3.04 -34.46
CA VAL A 188 16.78 2.99 -35.23
C VAL A 188 17.13 1.56 -35.66
N ALA A 189 16.92 0.56 -34.78
CA ALA A 189 17.22 -0.84 -35.09
C ALA A 189 16.33 -1.48 -36.17
N ILE A 190 15.11 -0.95 -36.38
CA ILE A 190 14.17 -1.46 -37.39
C ILE A 190 14.45 -0.79 -38.75
N THR A 191 14.76 0.51 -38.78
CA THR A 191 15.15 1.22 -40.00
C THR A 191 16.46 0.68 -40.59
N GLU A 192 17.43 0.29 -39.76
CA GLU A 192 18.72 -0.23 -40.22
C GLU A 192 18.61 -1.63 -40.84
N ARG A 193 17.68 -2.47 -40.37
CA ARG A 193 17.41 -3.80 -40.97
C ARG A 193 16.71 -3.72 -42.32
N GLU A 194 15.85 -2.72 -42.53
CA GLU A 194 15.18 -2.53 -43.83
C GLU A 194 16.13 -1.99 -44.90
N ALA A 195 17.09 -1.13 -44.52
CA ALA A 195 18.07 -0.56 -45.46
C ALA A 195 19.12 -1.58 -45.95
N ILE A 196 19.45 -2.60 -45.14
CA ILE A 196 20.45 -3.63 -45.49
C ILE A 196 19.86 -4.75 -46.36
N SER A 197 18.52 -4.95 -46.36
CA SER A 197 17.87 -6.01 -47.15
C SER A 197 17.56 -5.60 -48.60
N SER A 198 17.75 -4.34 -48.97
CA SER A 198 17.46 -3.80 -50.31
C SER A 198 18.70 -3.44 -51.13
N VAL A 199 19.88 -3.92 -50.72
CA VAL A 199 21.16 -3.83 -51.45
C VAL A 199 21.69 -5.23 -51.67
#